data_AF-A0AAW0EPB1-F1
#
_entry.id   AF-A0AAW0EPB1-F1
#
_cell.length_a   1.000
_cell.length_b   1.000
_cell.length_c   1.000
_cell.angle_alpha   90.00
_cell.angle_beta   90.00
_cell.angle_gamma   90.00
#
_symmetry.space_group_name_H-M   'P 1'
#
loop_
_entity.id
_entity.type
_entity.pdbx_description
1 polymer ?
#
loop_
_entity_poly.entity_id
_entity_poly.type
_entity_poly.pdbx_seq_one_letter_code
_entity_poly.pdbx_strand_id
1 'polypeptide(L)'
;MLRLGRALLAEVTTINSSTASVSGRLIRIRKKSKWIDRRSTRVPHNGKDVWNFGDQPSCALCHVRFRYKQDYEAHKESELHVNRLRWVETMAWWKETGEPAYLRSAEEQWRWFEAKVLPGKALEMGCTVDEARRVLRQATMTETPTWHRALQCPTVRQEVQEPRDQRWPSSPKW
;
A
#
# COMPACT_ATOMS: atom_id res chain seq x y z
N MET A 1 16.94 19.15 39.81
CA MET A 1 17.96 18.74 38.81
C MET A 1 17.33 17.74 37.84
N LEU A 2 16.86 18.20 36.68
CA LEU A 2 16.19 17.37 35.67
C LEU A 2 17.14 17.20 34.47
N ARG A 3 17.69 16.00 34.31
CA ARG A 3 18.49 15.63 33.13
C ARG A 3 17.54 15.28 31.99
N LEU A 4 17.24 16.26 31.13
CA LEU A 4 16.63 16.02 29.83
C LEU A 4 17.66 15.39 28.89
N GLY A 5 17.58 14.08 28.72
CA GLY A 5 18.33 13.37 27.68
C GLY A 5 17.83 13.79 26.30
N ARG A 6 18.59 14.64 25.61
CA ARG A 6 18.45 14.88 24.17
C ARG A 6 18.74 13.58 23.42
N ALA A 7 17.69 12.81 23.14
CA ALA A 7 17.75 11.78 22.11
C ALA A 7 17.88 12.51 20.75
N LEU A 8 19.08 12.47 20.16
CA LEU A 8 19.28 12.84 18.77
C LEU A 8 18.58 11.78 17.91
N LEU A 9 17.30 12.01 17.58
CA LEU A 9 16.62 11.29 16.53
C LEU A 9 17.36 11.58 15.22
N ALA A 10 17.86 10.52 14.58
CA ALA A 10 18.45 10.61 13.25
C ALA A 10 17.45 11.29 12.29
N GLU A 11 17.94 12.19 11.43
CA GLU A 11 17.15 12.79 10.36
C GLU A 11 16.48 11.68 9.55
N VAL A 12 15.16 11.59 9.69
CA VAL A 12 14.32 10.73 8.88
C VAL A 12 14.45 11.22 7.45
N THR A 13 15.25 10.54 6.64
CA THR A 13 15.34 10.77 5.19
C THR A 13 14.10 10.21 4.50
N THR A 14 12.91 10.69 4.85
CA THR A 14 11.71 10.48 4.03
C THR A 14 11.83 11.37 2.81
N ILE A 15 12.26 10.77 1.71
CA ILE A 15 12.30 11.41 0.39
C ILE A 15 10.85 11.45 -0.11
N ASN A 16 10.18 12.59 0.04
CA ASN A 16 8.94 12.87 -0.68
C ASN A 16 9.27 12.98 -2.17
N SER A 17 8.81 12.00 -2.96
CA SER A 17 9.04 11.87 -4.39
C SER A 17 8.18 12.81 -5.25
N SER A 18 7.15 13.46 -4.68
CA SER A 18 6.14 14.20 -5.45
C SER A 18 6.39 15.71 -5.61
N THR A 19 7.38 16.30 -4.93
CA THR A 19 7.77 17.72 -5.12
C THR A 19 9.17 17.90 -5.71
N ALA A 20 9.84 16.81 -6.11
CA ALA A 20 11.22 16.81 -6.60
C ALA A 20 11.34 17.20 -8.08
N SER A 21 10.70 18.30 -8.46
CA SER A 21 10.92 19.01 -9.71
C SER A 21 12.00 20.08 -9.44
N VAL A 22 13.04 20.34 -10.22
CA VAL A 22 13.68 19.76 -11.41
C VAL A 22 15.13 20.34 -11.38
N SER A 23 16.12 19.71 -12.02
CA SER A 23 17.52 20.17 -12.14
C SER A 23 18.49 19.75 -11.02
N GLY A 24 18.62 20.47 -9.91
CA GLY A 24 19.82 20.32 -9.05
C GLY A 24 19.98 18.99 -8.28
N ARG A 25 18.88 18.48 -7.69
CA ARG A 25 18.93 17.33 -6.76
C ARG A 25 18.97 15.99 -7.48
N LEU A 26 18.21 15.84 -8.57
CA LEU A 26 18.30 14.70 -9.49
C LEU A 26 19.69 14.58 -10.10
N ILE A 27 20.30 15.70 -10.51
CA ILE A 27 21.68 15.72 -11.00
C ILE A 27 22.65 15.25 -9.90
N ARG A 28 22.49 15.69 -8.65
CA ARG A 28 23.33 15.23 -7.53
C ARG A 28 23.14 13.74 -7.23
N ILE A 29 21.90 13.24 -7.20
CA ILE A 29 21.61 11.82 -6.97
C ILE A 29 22.20 10.96 -8.10
N ARG A 30 22.03 11.39 -9.36
CA ARG A 30 22.56 10.71 -10.55
C ARG A 30 24.09 10.80 -10.65
N LYS A 31 24.69 11.90 -10.17
CA LYS A 31 26.15 12.03 -10.00
C LYS A 31 26.65 11.12 -8.88
N LYS A 32 25.96 11.04 -7.74
CA LYS A 32 26.34 10.20 -6.60
C LYS A 32 26.22 8.71 -6.92
N SER A 33 25.16 8.28 -7.61
CA SER A 33 25.03 6.88 -8.06
C SER A 33 26.12 6.50 -9.06
N LYS A 34 26.36 7.31 -10.09
CA LYS A 34 27.49 7.12 -11.03
C LYS A 34 28.86 7.17 -10.35
N TRP A 35 28.99 7.93 -9.27
CA TRP A 35 30.24 8.08 -8.52
C TRP A 35 30.52 6.89 -7.60
N ILE A 36 29.49 6.29 -6.98
CA ILE A 36 29.60 5.03 -6.22
C ILE A 36 29.92 3.86 -7.17
N ASP A 37 29.31 3.87 -8.36
CA ASP A 37 29.53 2.84 -9.39
C ASP A 37 30.94 2.82 -9.98
N ARG A 38 31.64 3.96 -9.96
CA ARG A 38 33.03 4.08 -10.44
C ARG A 38 34.07 3.61 -9.43
N ARG A 39 33.69 3.41 -8.16
CA ARG A 39 34.59 2.97 -7.08
C ARG A 39 34.44 1.50 -6.71
N SER A 40 33.61 0.75 -7.43
CA SER A 40 33.59 -0.70 -7.28
C SER A 40 34.91 -1.29 -7.80
N THR A 41 35.52 -2.17 -7.02
CA THR A 41 36.74 -2.88 -7.40
C THR A 41 36.38 -4.28 -7.87
N ARG A 42 36.87 -4.68 -9.04
CA ARG A 42 36.70 -6.05 -9.54
C ARG A 42 37.63 -6.98 -8.78
N VAL A 43 37.09 -8.04 -8.20
CA VAL A 43 37.90 -9.06 -7.52
C VAL A 43 38.60 -9.93 -8.59
N PRO A 44 39.93 -10.14 -8.53
CA PRO A 44 40.65 -10.98 -9.48
C PRO A 44 40.09 -12.42 -9.52
N HIS A 45 40.15 -13.08 -10.69
CA HIS A 45 39.64 -14.43 -10.98
C HIS A 45 38.09 -14.58 -10.92
N ASN A 46 37.39 -14.17 -11.98
CA ASN A 46 35.92 -14.28 -12.13
C ASN A 46 35.08 -13.65 -11.00
N GLY A 47 35.66 -12.75 -10.21
CA GLY A 47 34.96 -12.11 -9.11
C GLY A 47 33.94 -11.07 -9.57
N LYS A 48 32.80 -11.03 -8.87
CA LYS A 48 31.81 -9.93 -8.90
C LYS A 48 32.49 -8.61 -8.51
N ASP A 49 31.95 -7.49 -8.99
CA ASP A 49 32.44 -6.17 -8.60
C ASP A 49 31.96 -5.86 -7.18
N VAL A 50 32.89 -5.47 -6.30
CA VAL A 50 32.63 -5.25 -4.88
C VAL A 50 32.72 -3.77 -4.55
N TRP A 51 31.81 -3.29 -3.72
CA TRP A 51 31.97 -1.98 -3.07
C TRP A 51 32.77 -2.10 -1.78
N ASN A 52 33.70 -1.16 -1.59
CA ASN A 52 34.47 -1.05 -0.35
C ASN A 52 33.55 -0.78 0.85
N PHE A 53 34.04 -1.17 2.03
CA PHE A 53 33.33 -0.91 3.28
C PHE A 53 33.06 0.59 3.46
N GLY A 54 31.82 0.95 3.80
CA GLY A 54 31.36 2.34 3.88
C GLY A 54 30.70 2.89 2.60
N ASP A 55 31.09 2.40 1.42
CA ASP A 55 30.56 2.85 0.12
C ASP A 55 29.40 1.97 -0.40
N GLN A 56 29.01 0.94 0.36
CA GLN A 56 27.96 -0.03 -0.01
C GLN A 56 26.57 0.61 -0.11
N PRO A 57 25.90 0.54 -1.28
CA PRO A 57 24.57 1.08 -1.47
C PRO A 57 23.52 0.22 -0.75
N SER A 58 22.46 0.89 -0.30
CA SER A 58 21.25 0.25 0.21
C SER A 58 20.07 0.60 -0.68
N CYS A 59 19.22 -0.37 -0.96
CA CYS A 59 17.96 -0.12 -1.64
C CYS A 59 17.03 0.66 -0.71
N ALA A 60 16.59 1.86 -1.10
CA ALA A 60 15.74 2.72 -0.26
C ALA A 60 14.35 2.12 -0.01
N LEU A 61 13.82 1.34 -0.95
CA LEU A 61 12.53 0.66 -0.82
C LEU A 61 12.63 -0.61 0.01
N CYS A 62 13.72 -1.37 -0.16
CA CYS A 62 13.87 -2.68 0.45
C CYS A 62 14.63 -2.65 1.79
N HIS A 63 15.35 -1.56 2.08
CA HIS A 63 16.27 -1.41 3.21
C HIS A 63 17.35 -2.51 3.29
N VAL A 64 17.66 -3.15 2.17
CA VAL A 64 18.73 -4.16 2.04
C VAL A 64 20.00 -3.47 1.56
N ARG A 65 21.13 -3.81 2.18
CA ARG A 65 22.46 -3.32 1.81
C ARG A 65 23.20 -4.36 0.97
N PHE A 66 23.90 -3.89 -0.08
CA PHE A 66 24.56 -4.77 -1.04
C PHE A 66 26.07 -4.61 -0.99
N ARG A 67 26.76 -5.75 -0.98
CA ARG A 67 28.22 -5.81 -1.08
C ARG A 67 28.70 -5.87 -2.53
N TYR A 68 27.96 -6.59 -3.38
CA TYR A 68 28.30 -6.83 -4.77
C TYR A 68 27.41 -6.04 -5.71
N LYS A 69 27.99 -5.53 -6.80
CA LYS A 69 27.29 -4.71 -7.79
C LYS A 69 26.21 -5.48 -8.54
N GLN A 70 26.56 -6.66 -9.01
CA GLN A 70 25.67 -7.55 -9.75
C GLN A 70 24.43 -7.89 -8.92
N ASP A 71 24.59 -8.10 -7.61
CA ASP A 71 23.48 -8.45 -6.72
C ASP A 71 22.54 -7.26 -6.48
N TYR A 72 23.07 -6.04 -6.44
CA TYR A 72 22.25 -4.83 -6.35
C TYR A 72 21.46 -4.56 -7.64
N GLU A 73 22.05 -4.84 -8.80
CA GLU A 73 21.37 -4.71 -10.09
C GLU A 73 20.28 -5.78 -10.24
N ALA A 74 20.62 -7.05 -9.97
CA ALA A 74 19.66 -8.15 -9.98
C ALA A 74 18.54 -7.97 -8.94
N HIS A 75 18.82 -7.33 -7.80
CA HIS A 75 17.80 -7.06 -6.79
C HIS A 75 16.63 -6.21 -7.32
N LYS A 76 16.86 -5.32 -8.27
CA LYS A 76 15.77 -4.50 -8.84
C LYS A 76 14.68 -5.35 -9.50
N GLU A 77 15.08 -6.49 -10.04
CA GLU A 77 14.20 -7.48 -10.67
C GLU A 77 13.74 -8.57 -9.69
N SER A 78 14.29 -8.58 -8.47
CA SER A 78 13.89 -9.55 -7.45
C SER A 78 12.45 -9.31 -6.98
N GLU A 79 11.77 -10.41 -6.65
CA GLU A 79 10.40 -10.38 -6.12
C GLU A 79 10.24 -9.47 -4.91
N LEU A 80 11.23 -9.39 -4.02
CA LEU A 80 11.17 -8.49 -2.88
C LEU A 80 11.01 -7.03 -3.31
N HIS A 81 11.76 -6.62 -4.35
CA HIS A 81 11.73 -5.25 -4.85
C HIS A 81 10.45 -4.97 -5.63
N VAL A 82 10.12 -5.85 -6.57
CA VAL A 82 8.95 -5.70 -7.44
C VAL A 82 7.66 -5.66 -6.61
N ASN A 83 7.53 -6.51 -5.57
CA ASN A 83 6.34 -6.51 -4.72
C ASN A 83 6.22 -5.23 -3.86
N ARG A 84 7.34 -4.68 -3.36
CA ARG A 84 7.32 -3.39 -2.64
C ARG A 84 7.02 -2.22 -3.57
N LEU A 85 7.55 -2.25 -4.79
CA LEU A 85 7.26 -1.27 -5.82
C LEU A 85 5.77 -1.30 -6.18
N ARG A 86 5.21 -2.48 -6.43
CA ARG A 86 3.76 -2.68 -6.65
C ARG A 86 2.90 -2.15 -5.50
N TRP A 87 3.33 -2.35 -4.26
CA TRP A 87 2.64 -1.80 -3.09
C TRP A 87 2.64 -0.26 -3.11
N VAL A 88 3.80 0.37 -3.34
CA VAL A 88 3.91 1.83 -3.42
C VAL A 88 3.06 2.39 -4.56
N GLU A 89 3.08 1.75 -5.72
CA GLU A 89 2.23 2.12 -6.87
C GLU A 89 0.75 2.03 -6.53
N THR A 90 0.32 0.95 -5.87
CA THR A 90 -1.08 0.77 -5.45
C THR A 90 -1.51 1.87 -4.47
N MET A 91 -0.66 2.20 -3.49
CA MET A 91 -0.95 3.24 -2.51
C MET A 91 -0.94 4.65 -3.12
N ALA A 92 -0.06 4.91 -4.10
CA ALA A 92 -0.04 6.17 -4.83
C ALA A 92 -1.31 6.33 -5.68
N TRP A 93 -1.67 5.28 -6.43
CA TRP A 93 -2.89 5.24 -7.22
C TRP A 93 -4.13 5.55 -6.37
N TRP A 94 -4.25 4.92 -5.18
CA TRP A 94 -5.36 5.16 -4.28
C TRP A 94 -5.45 6.63 -3.88
N LYS A 95 -4.36 7.23 -3.41
CA LYS A 95 -4.36 8.62 -2.93
C LYS A 95 -4.61 9.63 -4.05
N GLU A 96 -4.03 9.40 -5.23
CA GLU A 96 -4.08 10.38 -6.32
C GLU A 96 -5.39 10.31 -7.10
N THR A 97 -5.92 9.12 -7.32
CA THR A 97 -7.05 8.91 -8.24
C THR A 97 -8.20 8.10 -7.64
N GLY A 98 -7.90 7.03 -6.90
CA GLY A 98 -8.90 6.12 -6.35
C GLY A 98 -9.81 6.77 -5.32
N GLU A 99 -9.24 7.36 -4.27
CA GLU A 99 -9.95 7.97 -3.15
C GLU A 99 -10.83 9.14 -3.59
N PRO A 100 -10.36 10.13 -4.38
CA PRO A 100 -11.22 11.20 -4.86
C PRO A 100 -12.35 10.70 -5.77
N ALA A 101 -12.13 9.66 -6.58
CA ALA A 101 -13.18 9.07 -7.40
C ALA A 101 -14.22 8.33 -6.54
N TYR A 102 -13.78 7.57 -5.55
CA TYR A 102 -14.64 6.85 -4.62
C TYR A 102 -15.56 7.80 -3.84
N LEU A 103 -14.99 8.85 -3.24
CA LEU A 103 -15.75 9.84 -2.46
C LEU A 103 -16.77 10.60 -3.33
N ARG A 104 -16.38 10.98 -4.55
CA ARG A 104 -17.31 11.60 -5.51
C ARG A 104 -18.45 10.66 -5.88
N SER A 105 -18.15 9.40 -6.17
CA SER A 105 -19.16 8.41 -6.53
C SER A 105 -20.16 8.17 -5.39
N ALA A 106 -19.69 8.07 -4.15
CA ALA A 106 -20.58 7.91 -2.98
C ALA A 106 -21.52 9.10 -2.80
N GLU A 107 -21.02 10.32 -2.97
CA GLU A 107 -21.83 11.54 -2.91
C GLU A 107 -22.85 11.62 -4.06
N GLU A 108 -22.45 11.27 -5.28
CA GLU A 108 -23.33 11.26 -6.46
C GLU A 108 -24.48 10.24 -6.30
N GLN A 109 -24.18 9.04 -5.80
CA GLN A 109 -25.19 8.01 -5.52
C GLN A 109 -26.19 8.50 -4.46
N TRP A 110 -25.70 9.17 -3.42
CA TRP A 110 -26.57 9.74 -2.40
C TRP A 110 -27.47 10.86 -2.95
N ARG A 111 -26.91 11.77 -3.76
CA ARG A 111 -27.70 12.83 -4.42
C ARG A 111 -28.76 12.26 -5.35
N TRP A 112 -28.44 11.20 -6.09
CA TRP A 112 -29.40 10.49 -6.91
C TRP A 112 -30.53 9.91 -6.07
N PHE A 113 -30.19 9.26 -4.94
CA PHE A 113 -31.18 8.70 -4.02
C PHE A 113 -32.12 9.77 -3.46
N GLU A 114 -31.57 10.91 -3.03
CA GLU A 114 -32.37 12.04 -2.52
C GLU A 114 -33.31 12.62 -3.58
N ALA A 115 -32.87 12.71 -4.83
CA ALA A 115 -33.68 13.30 -5.89
C ALA A 115 -34.72 12.34 -6.47
N LYS A 116 -34.45 11.03 -6.51
CA LYS A 116 -35.26 10.05 -7.25
C LYS A 116 -36.05 9.09 -6.37
N VAL A 117 -35.51 8.69 -5.23
CA VAL A 117 -36.08 7.60 -4.41
C VAL A 117 -36.70 8.15 -3.13
N LEU A 118 -36.02 9.10 -2.48
CA LEU A 118 -36.41 9.64 -1.19
C LEU A 118 -37.82 10.25 -1.16
N PRO A 119 -38.30 11.00 -2.19
CA PRO A 119 -39.65 11.56 -2.17
C PRO A 119 -40.74 10.48 -2.18
N GLY A 120 -40.55 9.42 -2.96
CA GLY A 120 -41.46 8.27 -2.97
C GLY A 120 -41.49 7.56 -1.63
N LYS A 121 -40.33 7.39 -0.99
CA LYS A 121 -40.22 6.81 0.35
C LYS A 121 -40.86 7.68 1.43
N ALA A 122 -40.71 9.00 1.35
CA ALA A 122 -41.36 9.92 2.29
C ALA A 122 -42.89 9.81 2.22
N LEU A 123 -43.45 9.69 1.01
CA LEU A 123 -44.88 9.47 0.80
C LEU A 123 -45.34 8.11 1.36
N GLU A 124 -44.60 7.03 1.10
CA GLU A 124 -44.89 5.68 1.64
C GLU A 124 -44.86 5.65 3.17
N MET A 125 -43.96 6.41 3.79
CA MET A 125 -43.83 6.52 5.24
C MET A 125 -44.80 7.55 5.86
N GLY A 126 -45.51 8.34 5.04
CA GLY A 126 -46.42 9.39 5.52
C GLY A 126 -45.71 10.54 6.25
N CYS A 127 -44.45 10.82 5.94
CA CYS A 127 -43.64 11.84 6.61
C CYS A 127 -43.07 12.87 5.62
N THR A 128 -42.43 13.91 6.15
CA THR A 128 -41.73 14.88 5.30
C THR A 128 -40.46 14.28 4.69
N VAL A 129 -39.99 14.85 3.57
CA VAL A 129 -38.74 14.41 2.91
C VAL A 129 -37.54 14.55 3.84
N ASP A 130 -37.51 15.59 4.67
CA ASP A 130 -36.41 15.83 5.61
C ASP A 130 -36.40 14.82 6.77
N GLU A 131 -37.57 14.44 7.28
CA GLU A 131 -37.68 13.36 8.27
C GLU A 131 -37.27 12.02 7.66
N ALA A 132 -37.75 11.70 6.46
CA ALA A 132 -37.37 10.51 5.72
C ALA A 132 -35.85 10.42 5.53
N ARG A 133 -35.20 11.54 5.20
CA ARG A 133 -33.73 11.64 5.05
C ARG A 133 -33.01 11.22 6.34
N ARG A 134 -33.43 11.77 7.49
CA ARG A 134 -32.83 11.48 8.80
C ARG A 134 -33.05 10.03 9.23
N VAL A 135 -34.23 9.49 8.95
CA VAL A 135 -34.58 8.09 9.29
C VAL A 135 -33.77 7.10 8.45
N LEU A 136 -33.68 7.32 7.13
CA LEU A 136 -33.03 6.39 6.21
C LEU A 136 -31.49 6.52 6.22
N ARG A 137 -30.96 7.69 6.59
CA ARG A 137 -29.52 7.90 6.81
C ARG A 137 -29.27 8.60 8.14
N GLN A 138 -29.22 7.80 9.20
CA GLN A 138 -28.98 8.27 10.57
C GLN A 138 -27.53 8.71 10.81
N ALA A 139 -26.59 8.08 10.10
CA ALA A 139 -25.16 8.39 10.19
C ALA A 139 -24.50 8.20 8.82
N THR A 140 -23.41 8.94 8.60
CA THR A 140 -22.55 8.79 7.43
C THR A 140 -21.37 7.91 7.79
N MET A 141 -21.35 6.69 7.26
CA MET A 141 -20.23 5.76 7.41
C MET A 141 -19.51 5.65 6.06
N THR A 142 -18.41 6.38 5.91
CA THR A 142 -17.57 6.31 4.70
C THR A 142 -16.55 5.20 4.87
N GLU A 143 -16.49 4.26 3.92
CA GLU A 143 -15.48 3.20 3.97
C GLU A 143 -14.11 3.77 3.59
N THR A 144 -13.08 3.24 4.25
CA THR A 144 -11.68 3.55 3.95
C THR A 144 -10.91 2.23 3.84
N PRO A 145 -9.73 2.19 3.19
CA PRO A 145 -8.95 0.95 3.08
C PRO A 145 -8.55 0.33 4.43
N THR A 146 -8.55 1.11 5.52
CA THR A 146 -8.27 0.62 6.88
C THR A 146 -9.55 0.37 7.70
N TRP A 147 -10.70 0.82 7.21
CA TRP A 147 -12.02 0.61 7.80
C TRP A 147 -12.98 0.22 6.68
N HIS A 148 -12.96 -1.04 6.29
CA HIS A 148 -13.77 -1.58 5.22
C HIS A 148 -14.64 -2.74 5.72
N ARG A 149 -15.74 -2.99 5.03
CA ARG A 149 -16.55 -4.19 5.22
C ARG A 149 -15.88 -5.39 4.53
N ALA A 150 -16.49 -6.57 4.64
CA ALA A 150 -16.01 -7.75 3.92
C ALA A 150 -15.85 -7.44 2.43
N LEU A 151 -14.71 -7.82 1.85
CA LEU A 151 -14.40 -7.55 0.44
C LEU A 151 -15.39 -8.22 -0.52
N GLN A 152 -15.96 -9.35 -0.09
CA GLN A 152 -16.93 -10.13 -0.84
C GLN A 152 -17.95 -10.74 0.13
N CYS A 153 -19.14 -11.03 -0.39
CA CYS A 153 -20.13 -11.78 0.35
C CYS A 153 -19.61 -13.19 0.69
N PRO A 154 -19.98 -13.77 1.85
CA PRO A 154 -19.57 -15.11 2.22
C PRO A 154 -20.15 -16.15 1.25
N THR A 155 -19.41 -17.25 1.05
CA THR A 155 -19.85 -18.35 0.20
C THR A 155 -21.12 -18.99 0.76
N VAL A 156 -22.14 -19.15 -0.09
CA VAL A 156 -23.45 -19.68 0.32
C VAL A 156 -23.38 -21.16 0.68
N ARG A 157 -22.58 -21.95 -0.04
CA ARG A 157 -22.38 -23.39 0.21
C ARG A 157 -20.93 -23.62 0.61
N GLN A 158 -20.75 -24.23 1.78
CA GLN A 158 -19.43 -24.66 2.24
C GLN A 158 -19.12 -26.06 1.72
N GLU A 159 -17.84 -26.34 1.52
CA GLU A 159 -17.38 -27.67 1.17
C GLU A 159 -17.71 -28.65 2.29
N VAL A 160 -18.10 -29.87 1.91
CA VAL A 160 -18.36 -30.95 2.87
C VAL A 160 -17.03 -31.44 3.42
N GLN A 161 -16.89 -31.44 4.73
CA GLN A 161 -15.70 -32.00 5.38
C GLN A 161 -15.77 -33.53 5.32
N GLU A 162 -14.95 -34.12 4.47
CA GLU A 162 -14.83 -35.57 4.34
C GLU A 162 -14.12 -36.19 5.56
N PRO A 163 -14.35 -37.48 5.86
CA PRO A 163 -13.62 -38.20 6.89
C PRO A 163 -12.10 -38.22 6.62
N ARG A 164 -11.33 -38.35 7.71
CA ARG A 164 -9.86 -38.37 7.69
C ARG A 164 -9.30 -39.34 6.63
N ASP A 165 -8.31 -38.86 5.88
CA ASP A 165 -7.55 -39.63 4.88
C ASP A 165 -8.45 -40.37 3.86
N GLN A 166 -9.61 -39.79 3.50
CA GLN A 166 -10.60 -40.38 2.60
C GLN A 166 -11.14 -41.75 3.09
N ARG A 167 -11.13 -42.00 4.39
CA ARG A 167 -11.74 -43.21 4.97
C ARG A 167 -13.24 -43.24 4.71
N TRP A 168 -13.77 -44.43 4.45
CA TRP A 168 -15.18 -44.63 4.16
C TRP A 168 -15.79 -45.75 5.02
N PRO A 169 -17.04 -45.60 5.52
CA PRO A 169 -17.87 -44.39 5.47
C PRO A 169 -17.48 -43.36 6.53
N SER A 170 -16.63 -43.73 7.50
CA SER A 170 -16.21 -42.86 8.60
C SER A 170 -14.80 -43.19 9.08
N SER A 171 -14.22 -42.28 9.85
CA SER A 171 -12.98 -42.50 10.59
C SER A 171 -13.27 -42.60 12.09
N PRO A 172 -12.68 -43.55 12.82
CA PRO A 172 -12.83 -43.62 14.29
C PRO A 172 -12.08 -42.50 15.03
N LYS A 173 -11.30 -41.70 14.29
CA LYS A 173 -10.49 -40.60 14.78
C LYS A 173 -10.74 -39.38 13.91
N TRP A 174 -10.67 -38.20 14.51
CA TRP A 174 -10.60 -36.93 13.80
C TRP A 174 -9.26 -36.81 13.05
#